data_AF-A0A428Q2V3-F1
#
_entry.id   AF-A0A428Q2V3-F1
#
_cell.length_a   1.000
_cell.length_b   1.000
_cell.length_c   1.000
_cell.angle_alpha   90.00
_cell.angle_beta   90.00
_cell.angle_gamma   90.00
#
_symmetry.space_group_name_H-M   'P 1'
#
loop_
_entity.id
_entity.type
_entity.pdbx_description
1 polymer ?
#
loop_
_entity_poly.entity_id
_entity_poly.type
_entity_poly.pdbx_seq_one_letter_code
_entity_poly.pdbx_strand_id
1 'polypeptide(L)'
;MPKSIGIALQYTIYCVWAFVVPYMFNPGQANLGAKTAFLFGGLGVLCLVYLWFYQPETAHRSYEELDELFIKKVSVRQFANYKMDAEAKELK
;
A
#
# COMPACT_ATOMS: atom_id res chain seq x y z
N MET A 1 -11.46 18.93 -0.87
CA MET A 1 -12.48 18.18 -1.64
C MET A 1 -12.05 16.77 -2.07
N PRO A 2 -10.81 16.44 -2.49
CA PRO A 2 -10.47 15.05 -2.86
C PRO A 2 -10.42 14.09 -1.65
N LYS A 3 -10.00 14.59 -0.48
CA LYS A 3 -9.89 13.78 0.75
C LYS A 3 -11.24 13.23 1.25
N SER A 4 -12.33 13.99 1.13
CA SER A 4 -13.65 13.56 1.60
C SER A 4 -14.23 12.41 0.77
N ILE A 5 -13.95 12.38 -0.54
CA ILE A 5 -14.37 11.28 -1.42
C ILE A 5 -13.62 10.00 -1.05
N GLY A 6 -12.30 10.09 -0.81
CA GLY A 6 -11.50 8.95 -0.37
C GLY A 6 -11.98 8.38 0.97
N ILE A 7 -12.27 9.26 1.93
CA ILE A 7 -12.79 8.87 3.24
C ILE A 7 -14.18 8.22 3.12
N ALA A 8 -15.07 8.77 2.30
CA ALA A 8 -16.39 8.17 2.06
C ALA A 8 -16.28 6.76 1.48
N LEU A 9 -15.42 6.56 0.48
CA LEU A 9 -15.17 5.25 -0.12
C LEU A 9 -14.63 4.25 0.91
N GLN A 10 -13.66 4.67 1.73
CA GLN A 10 -13.10 3.84 2.79
C GLN A 10 -14.17 3.37 3.77
N TYR A 11 -15.05 4.28 4.23
CA TYR A 11 -16.13 3.91 5.15
C TYR A 11 -17.16 2.97 4.50
N THR A 12 -17.47 3.13 3.22
CA THR A 12 -18.34 2.18 2.50
C THR A 12 -17.73 0.78 2.48
N ILE A 13 -16.42 0.67 2.17
CA ILE A 13 -15.71 -0.61 2.17
C ILE A 13 -15.71 -1.24 3.57
N TYR A 14 -15.47 -0.46 4.61
CA TYR A 14 -15.53 -0.96 5.99
C TYR A 14 -16.93 -1.41 6.39
N CYS A 15 -17.97 -0.70 5.97
CA CYS A 15 -19.35 -1.10 6.22
C CYS A 15 -19.65 -2.48 5.63
N VAL A 16 -19.20 -2.74 4.39
CA VAL A 16 -19.36 -4.06 3.76
C VAL A 16 -18.63 -5.15 4.57
N TRP A 17 -17.38 -4.92 4.95
CA TRP A 17 -16.61 -5.89 5.74
C TRP A 17 -17.22 -6.16 7.12
N ALA A 18 -17.87 -5.17 7.74
CA ALA A 18 -18.55 -5.35 9.02
C ALA A 18 -19.67 -6.41 8.97
N PHE A 19 -20.29 -6.63 7.80
CA PHE A 19 -21.28 -7.71 7.62
C PHE A 19 -20.65 -9.01 7.11
N VAL A 20 -19.66 -8.92 6.21
CA VAL A 20 -19.03 -10.09 5.59
C VAL A 20 -18.24 -10.91 6.60
N VAL A 21 -17.45 -10.27 7.46
CA VAL A 21 -16.62 -10.97 8.47
C VAL A 21 -17.46 -11.88 9.38
N PRO A 22 -18.49 -11.41 10.09
CA PRO A 22 -19.28 -12.28 10.95
C PRO A 22 -20.04 -13.36 10.16
N TYR A 23 -20.48 -13.08 8.93
CA TYR A 23 -21.11 -14.07 8.04
C TYR A 23 -20.19 -15.24 7.71
N MET A 24 -18.90 -14.97 7.46
CA MET A 24 -17.92 -16.02 7.13
C MET A 24 -17.64 -16.99 8.28
N PHE A 25 -17.71 -16.52 9.54
CA PHE A 25 -17.40 -17.33 10.71
C PHE A 25 -18.61 -18.00 11.37
N ASN A 26 -19.84 -17.60 11.03
CA ASN A 26 -21.03 -18.17 11.63
C ASN A 26 -21.25 -19.64 11.17
N PRO A 27 -21.35 -20.62 12.10
CA PRO A 27 -21.54 -22.04 11.78
C PRO A 27 -22.87 -22.37 11.08
N GLY A 28 -23.89 -21.54 11.26
CA GLY A 28 -25.20 -21.70 10.60
C GLY A 28 -25.27 -21.08 9.20
N GLN A 29 -24.18 -20.50 8.71
CA GLN A 29 -24.11 -19.83 7.40
C GLN A 29 -22.89 -20.35 6.63
N ALA A 30 -21.97 -19.47 6.18
CA ALA A 30 -20.86 -19.87 5.33
C ALA A 30 -19.87 -20.82 6.01
N ASN A 31 -19.77 -20.79 7.35
CA ASN A 31 -18.94 -21.68 8.18
C ASN A 31 -17.54 -21.94 7.59
N LEU A 32 -16.89 -20.89 7.09
CA LEU A 32 -15.61 -21.04 6.37
C LEU A 32 -14.48 -21.42 7.32
N GLY A 33 -14.61 -21.12 8.62
CA GLY A 33 -13.65 -21.53 9.66
C GLY A 33 -12.21 -21.21 9.27
N ALA A 34 -11.35 -22.22 9.24
CA ALA A 34 -9.95 -22.08 8.84
C ALA A 34 -9.75 -21.72 7.35
N LYS A 35 -10.73 -21.98 6.48
CA LYS A 35 -10.62 -21.65 5.04
C LYS A 35 -10.62 -20.15 4.77
N THR A 36 -11.11 -19.34 5.70
CA THR A 36 -11.04 -17.87 5.64
C THR A 36 -9.59 -17.36 5.57
N ALA A 37 -8.62 -18.13 6.11
CA ALA A 37 -7.21 -17.82 5.98
C ALA A 37 -6.71 -17.85 4.53
N PHE A 38 -7.27 -18.69 3.66
CA PHE A 38 -6.92 -18.69 2.23
C PHE A 38 -7.46 -17.47 1.49
N LEU A 39 -8.62 -16.94 1.90
CA LEU A 39 -9.18 -15.72 1.32
C LEU A 39 -8.29 -14.52 1.64
N PHE A 40 -8.00 -14.30 2.92
CA PHE A 40 -7.17 -13.17 3.35
C PHE A 40 -5.70 -13.36 2.99
N GLY A 41 -5.18 -14.58 3.07
CA GLY A 41 -3.82 -14.91 2.65
C GLY A 41 -3.63 -14.72 1.14
N GLY A 42 -4.57 -15.21 0.32
CA GLY A 42 -4.55 -15.01 -1.13
C GLY A 42 -4.62 -13.52 -1.52
N LEU A 43 -5.52 -12.77 -0.89
CA LEU A 43 -5.58 -11.32 -1.09
C LEU A 43 -4.31 -10.62 -0.62
N GLY A 44 -3.73 -11.04 0.50
CA GLY A 44 -2.47 -10.52 1.03
C GLY A 44 -1.29 -10.72 0.08
N VAL A 45 -1.20 -11.89 -0.58
CA VAL A 45 -0.19 -12.14 -1.61
C VAL A 45 -0.40 -11.22 -2.82
N LEU A 46 -1.63 -11.01 -3.27
CA LEU A 46 -1.92 -10.07 -4.36
C LEU A 46 -1.52 -8.63 -4.00
N CYS A 47 -1.82 -8.20 -2.78
CA CYS A 47 -1.36 -6.91 -2.25
C CYS A 47 0.16 -6.82 -2.22
N LEU A 48 0.85 -7.87 -1.77
CA LEU A 48 2.32 -7.90 -1.73
C LEU A 48 2.93 -7.80 -3.12
N VAL A 49 2.38 -8.54 -4.10
CA VAL A 49 2.81 -8.45 -5.51
C VAL A 49 2.62 -7.04 -6.05
N TYR A 50 1.47 -6.41 -5.79
CA TYR A 50 1.22 -5.04 -6.20
C TYR A 50 2.23 -4.07 -5.58
N LEU A 51 2.45 -4.15 -4.27
CA LEU A 51 3.42 -3.31 -3.56
C LEU A 51 4.84 -3.50 -4.13
N TRP A 52 5.23 -4.74 -4.45
CA TRP A 52 6.55 -5.06 -5.01
C TRP A 52 6.83 -4.42 -6.39
N PHE A 53 5.79 -4.16 -7.18
CA PHE A 53 5.94 -3.54 -8.50
C PHE A 53 5.74 -2.02 -8.48
N TYR A 54 4.83 -1.52 -7.65
CA TYR A 54 4.36 -0.14 -7.74
C TYR A 54 4.76 0.75 -6.57
N GLN A 55 5.08 0.19 -5.41
CA GLN A 55 5.43 0.98 -4.23
C GLN A 55 6.94 1.31 -4.21
N PRO A 56 7.35 2.59 -4.33
CA PRO A 56 8.74 2.98 -4.09
C PRO A 56 9.12 2.85 -2.64
N GLU A 57 10.41 2.59 -2.42
CA GLU A 57 11.01 2.75 -1.11
C GLU A 57 11.11 4.26 -0.80
N THR A 58 10.28 4.74 0.12
CA THR A 58 10.24 6.14 0.54
C THR A 58 10.83 6.35 1.94
N ALA A 59 11.33 5.29 2.59
CA ALA A 59 11.95 5.43 3.89
C ALA A 59 13.24 6.27 3.80
N HIS A 60 13.49 7.06 4.85
CA HIS A 60 14.71 7.87 5.01
C HIS A 60 14.95 8.94 3.93
N ARG A 61 13.91 9.37 3.20
CA ARG A 61 13.98 10.48 2.24
C ARG A 61 13.10 11.65 2.66
N SER A 62 13.60 12.86 2.44
CA SER A 62 12.79 14.07 2.58
C SER A 62 11.75 14.16 1.45
N TYR A 63 10.66 14.89 1.69
CA TYR A 63 9.65 15.16 0.65
C TYR A 63 10.25 15.85 -0.57
N GLU A 64 11.23 16.73 -0.36
CA GLU A 64 11.92 17.44 -1.45
C GLU A 64 12.76 16.48 -2.31
N GLU A 65 13.46 15.52 -1.69
CA GLU A 65 14.24 14.50 -2.40
C GLU A 65 13.35 13.54 -3.20
N LEU A 66 12.19 13.19 -2.65
CA LEU A 66 11.19 12.37 -3.33
C LEU A 66 10.66 13.09 -4.58
N ASP A 67 10.34 14.37 -4.47
CA ASP A 67 9.91 15.17 -5.63
C ASP A 67 10.99 15.22 -6.72
N GLU A 68 12.26 15.40 -6.36
CA GLU A 68 13.37 15.33 -7.33
C GLU A 68 13.46 13.97 -8.03
N LEU A 69 13.32 12.88 -7.28
CA LEU A 69 13.33 11.52 -7.82
C LEU A 69 12.17 11.27 -8.81
N PHE A 70 10.98 11.78 -8.50
CA PHE A 70 9.82 11.70 -9.39
C PHE A 70 10.02 12.55 -10.65
N ILE A 71 10.57 13.76 -10.54
CA ILE A 71 10.88 14.64 -11.67
C ILE A 71 11.93 13.99 -12.58
N LYS A 72 12.98 13.40 -12.00
CA LYS A 72 14.05 12.68 -12.72
C LYS A 72 13.60 11.32 -13.27
N LYS A 73 12.35 10.90 -13.02
CA LYS A 73 11.77 9.62 -13.47
C LYS A 73 12.66 8.42 -13.15
N VAL A 74 13.31 8.45 -11.99
CA VAL A 74 14.14 7.34 -11.52
C VAL A 74 13.24 6.11 -11.35
N SER A 75 13.74 4.92 -11.64
CA SER A 75 12.93 3.73 -11.44
C SER A 75 12.60 3.57 -9.95
N VAL A 76 11.37 3.18 -9.66
CA VAL A 76 10.76 3.01 -8.33
C VAL A 76 11.63 2.15 -7.40
N ARG A 77 12.42 1.23 -7.96
CA ARG A 77 13.34 0.31 -7.26
C ARG A 77 14.73 0.88 -6.98
N GLN A 78 15.11 1.95 -7.66
CA GLN A 78 16.40 2.61 -7.48
C GLN A 78 16.33 3.76 -6.47
N PHE A 79 15.14 4.12 -5.98
CA PHE A 79 14.94 5.21 -5.01
C PHE A 79 15.81 5.04 -3.75
N ALA A 80 15.98 3.82 -3.26
CA ALA A 80 16.83 3.53 -2.11
C ALA A 80 18.31 3.83 -2.34
N ASN A 81 18.84 3.46 -3.52
CA ASN A 81 20.28 3.52 -3.83
C ASN A 81 20.70 4.77 -4.63
N TYR A 82 19.74 5.65 -4.97
CA TYR A 82 20.04 6.86 -5.73
C TYR A 82 20.77 7.87 -4.85
N LYS A 83 21.95 8.32 -5.28
CA LYS A 83 22.70 9.41 -4.63
C LYS A 83 22.17 10.74 -5.15
N MET A 84 21.71 11.59 -4.23
CA MET A 84 21.16 12.90 -4.60
C MET A 84 22.28 13.87 -4.95
N ASP A 85 21.99 14.77 -5.89
CA ASP A 85 22.95 15.81 -6.31
C ASP A 85 23.15 16.87 -5.19
N ALA A 86 22.19 17.01 -4.27
CA ALA A 86 22.28 17.90 -3.11
C ALA A 86 23.38 17.46 -2.13
N GLU A 87 23.44 16.17 -1.76
CA GLU A 87 24.55 15.59 -0.97
C GLU A 87 25.90 15.72 -1.70
N ALA A 88 25.91 15.60 -3.04
CA ALA A 88 27.13 15.73 -3.84
C ALA A 88 27.69 17.16 -3.88
N LYS A 89 26.90 18.16 -3.50
CA LYS A 89 27.28 19.58 -3.48
C LYS A 89 27.80 20.05 -2.12
N GLU A 90 27.40 19.39 -1.03
CA GLU A 90 27.91 19.67 0.33
C GLU A 90 29.25 18.98 0.63
N LEU A 91 29.63 17.96 -0.16
CA LEU A 91 30.91 17.25 -0.07
C LEU A 91 32.03 17.84 -0.96
N LYS A 92 31.82 19.02 -1.54
CA LYS A 92 32.83 19.78 -2.32
C LYS A 92 33.05 21.16 -1.73
#